data_AF-A0A3M1ND42-F1
#
_entry.id   AF-A0A3M1ND42-F1
#
_cell.length_a   1.000
_cell.length_b   1.000
_cell.length_c   1.000
_cell.angle_alpha   90.00
_cell.angle_beta   90.00
_cell.angle_gamma   90.00
#
_symmetry.space_group_name_H-M   'P 1'
#
loop_
_entity.id
_entity.type
_entity.pdbx_description
1 polymer ?
#
loop_
_entity_poly.entity_id
_entity_poly.type
_entity_poly.pdbx_seq_one_letter_code
_entity_poly.pdbx_strand_id
1 'polypeptide(L)'
;MPTSEAPEPAKPSSGSASAPESPAWMKAIVPPEPEMAQPEAPAVQPVASVTITRSKPEISEPAASAEEAGLSEATDTLFEEFEEEERPLTLDPLFIYSIALVVTVLGLGGMPLETRLTLVWTALSALGLMAILVDEIDVPRPSVRDLAIGGGYAALVGVPILVIGSAQLGRIANELFSGMSATSVFLLLIFAMPAAETLFFRGAFQASRGLWLSALASGVWSCLLLLAGLNVTAYPLVALVIGAALMALNFLYAYLAAVYNLFSAWACQILMNALLLWLPSLL
;
A
#
# COMPACT_ATOMS: atom_id res chain seq x y z
N MET A 1 40.83 49.36 11.72
CA MET A 1 39.41 49.06 11.98
C MET A 1 39.36 48.18 13.22
N PRO A 2 38.62 48.56 14.28
CA PRO A 2 38.59 47.78 15.51
C PRO A 2 37.70 46.54 15.33
N THR A 3 38.24 45.38 15.68
CA THR A 3 37.55 44.09 15.71
C THR A 3 36.64 44.04 16.94
N SER A 4 35.33 44.00 16.70
CA SER A 4 34.30 43.82 17.73
C SER A 4 34.29 42.37 18.20
N GLU A 5 34.76 42.11 19.41
CA GLU A 5 34.61 40.82 20.09
C GLU A 5 33.13 40.51 20.34
N ALA A 6 32.70 39.29 20.03
CA ALA A 6 31.36 38.80 20.26
C ALA A 6 31.19 38.36 21.72
N PRO A 7 30.03 38.64 22.36
CA PRO A 7 29.80 38.33 23.77
C PRO A 7 29.64 36.84 24.02
N GLU A 8 30.29 36.39 25.09
CA GLU A 8 30.34 35.02 25.59
C GLU A 8 28.94 34.53 26.06
N PRO A 9 28.47 33.34 25.65
CA PRO A 9 27.14 32.86 26.02
C PRO A 9 27.09 32.36 27.47
N ALA A 10 26.08 32.82 28.20
CA ALA A 10 25.83 32.51 29.60
C ALA A 10 25.57 31.00 29.84
N LYS A 11 26.23 30.44 30.86
CA LYS A 11 26.04 29.05 31.31
C LYS A 11 24.62 28.84 31.88
N PRO A 12 23.91 27.76 31.49
CA PRO A 12 22.61 27.43 32.07
C PRO A 12 22.75 26.96 33.53
N SER A 13 21.96 27.56 34.42
CA SER A 13 21.86 27.17 35.82
C SER A 13 21.11 25.84 35.96
N SER A 14 21.71 24.89 36.67
CA SER A 14 21.12 23.59 37.03
C SER A 14 19.97 23.77 38.03
N GLY A 15 18.77 24.01 37.52
CA GLY A 15 17.52 23.96 38.29
C GLY A 15 17.01 22.52 38.37
N SER A 16 17.06 21.94 39.57
CA SER A 16 16.45 20.65 39.91
C SER A 16 14.93 20.73 39.78
N ALA A 17 14.40 20.31 38.62
CA ALA A 17 12.96 20.13 38.43
C ALA A 17 12.50 18.83 39.11
N SER A 18 11.77 18.98 40.21
CA SER A 18 11.04 17.89 40.87
C SER A 18 9.98 17.32 39.93
N ALA A 19 9.93 15.99 39.81
CA ALA A 19 8.96 15.28 38.98
C ALA A 19 7.52 15.61 39.39
N PRO A 20 6.59 15.81 38.43
CA PRO A 20 5.19 16.07 38.73
C PRO A 20 4.54 14.83 39.36
N GLU A 21 3.87 15.02 40.48
CA GLU A 21 3.05 13.99 41.13
C GLU A 21 1.96 13.50 40.18
N SER A 22 1.84 12.18 40.03
CA SER A 22 0.82 11.57 39.17
C SER A 22 -0.59 11.91 39.67
N PRO A 23 -1.50 12.33 38.79
CA PRO A 23 -2.84 12.77 39.17
C PRO A 23 -3.68 11.63 39.75
N ALA A 24 -4.45 11.94 40.80
CA ALA A 24 -5.15 10.96 41.65
C ALA A 24 -6.12 10.01 40.92
N TRP A 25 -6.57 10.37 39.71
CA TRP A 25 -7.48 9.54 38.90
C TRP A 25 -6.80 8.29 38.32
N MET A 26 -5.46 8.24 38.25
CA MET A 26 -4.72 7.03 37.82
C MET A 26 -4.74 5.89 38.85
N LYS A 27 -5.22 6.10 40.09
CA LYS A 27 -5.27 5.07 41.13
C LYS A 27 -6.58 4.28 41.17
N ALA A 28 -7.55 4.55 40.28
CA ALA A 28 -8.92 4.04 40.42
C ALA A 28 -9.38 3.05 39.34
N ILE A 29 -8.51 2.58 38.44
CA ILE A 29 -8.89 1.54 37.46
C ILE A 29 -8.37 0.21 37.96
N VAL A 30 -9.19 -0.47 38.78
CA VAL A 30 -9.02 -1.90 39.05
C VAL A 30 -9.44 -2.63 37.77
N PRO A 31 -8.53 -3.32 37.05
CA PRO A 31 -8.92 -4.09 35.89
C PRO A 31 -9.92 -5.18 36.29
N PRO A 32 -11.01 -5.40 35.53
CA PRO A 32 -11.92 -6.49 35.81
C PRO A 32 -11.15 -7.82 35.75
N GLU A 33 -11.34 -8.67 36.76
CA GLU A 33 -10.75 -10.01 36.78
C GLU A 33 -11.20 -10.75 35.51
N PRO A 34 -10.27 -11.44 34.81
CA PRO A 34 -10.62 -12.23 33.65
C PRO A 34 -11.56 -13.35 34.09
N GLU A 35 -12.83 -13.23 33.72
CA GLU A 35 -13.82 -14.29 33.81
C GLU A 35 -13.32 -15.43 32.92
N MET A 36 -12.64 -16.40 33.55
CA MET A 36 -12.20 -17.62 32.88
C MET A 36 -13.44 -18.42 32.50
N ALA A 37 -13.96 -18.15 31.30
CA ALA A 37 -14.92 -19.02 30.63
C ALA A 37 -14.31 -20.43 30.59
N GLN A 38 -14.93 -21.35 31.33
CA GLN A 38 -14.61 -22.76 31.25
C GLN A 38 -14.82 -23.20 29.80
N PRO A 39 -13.83 -23.80 29.14
CA PRO A 39 -14.03 -24.35 27.81
C PRO A 39 -15.03 -25.50 27.92
N GLU A 40 -16.24 -25.30 27.41
CA GLU A 40 -17.16 -26.40 27.11
C GLU A 40 -16.45 -27.32 26.12
N ALA A 41 -16.11 -28.52 26.60
CA ALA A 41 -15.48 -29.54 25.79
C ALA A 41 -16.41 -29.88 24.61
N PRO A 42 -15.95 -29.77 23.35
CA PRO A 42 -16.76 -30.15 22.21
C PRO A 42 -17.10 -31.63 22.32
N ALA A 43 -18.40 -31.94 22.21
CA ALA A 43 -18.91 -33.30 22.15
C ALA A 43 -18.21 -34.05 21.01
N VAL A 44 -17.33 -34.98 21.38
CA VAL A 44 -16.62 -35.86 20.46
C VAL A 44 -17.66 -36.73 19.75
N GLN A 45 -18.00 -36.38 18.51
CA GLN A 45 -18.73 -37.28 17.64
C GLN A 45 -17.81 -38.44 17.24
N PRO A 46 -18.25 -39.71 17.36
CA PRO A 46 -17.44 -40.86 17.00
C PRO A 46 -17.19 -40.85 15.48
N VAL A 47 -15.94 -40.60 15.10
CA VAL A 47 -15.47 -40.70 13.71
C VAL A 47 -15.55 -42.16 13.29
N ALA A 48 -16.40 -42.44 12.30
CA ALA A 48 -16.49 -43.75 11.67
C ALA A 48 -15.12 -44.16 11.10
N SER A 49 -14.63 -45.32 11.53
CA SER A 49 -13.36 -45.90 11.11
C SER A 49 -13.35 -46.14 9.59
N VAL A 50 -12.70 -45.23 8.84
CA VAL A 50 -12.39 -45.45 7.43
C VAL A 50 -11.30 -46.51 7.36
N THR A 51 -11.69 -47.72 6.95
CA THR A 51 -10.76 -48.81 6.64
C THR A 51 -10.05 -48.47 5.33
N ILE A 52 -8.81 -47.99 5.42
CA ILE A 52 -7.96 -47.80 4.25
C ILE A 52 -7.38 -49.16 3.86
N THR A 53 -7.98 -49.78 2.83
CA THR A 53 -7.44 -50.96 2.18
C THR A 53 -6.18 -50.56 1.41
N ARG A 54 -5.02 -50.94 1.95
CA ARG A 54 -3.69 -50.71 1.36
C ARG A 54 -3.50 -51.62 0.14
N SER A 55 -3.89 -51.14 -1.03
CA SER A 55 -3.57 -51.77 -2.31
C SER A 55 -2.08 -51.58 -2.62
N LYS A 56 -1.40 -52.70 -2.86
CA LYS A 56 0.01 -52.82 -3.25
C LYS A 56 0.21 -52.21 -4.65
N PRO A 57 1.15 -51.26 -4.86
CA PRO A 57 1.41 -50.73 -6.19
C PRO A 57 2.24 -51.74 -6.99
N GLU A 58 1.64 -52.20 -8.09
CA GLU A 58 2.27 -52.97 -9.14
C GLU A 58 3.04 -51.99 -10.03
N ILE A 59 4.36 -52.17 -10.10
CA ILE A 59 5.27 -51.37 -10.91
C ILE A 59 5.08 -51.80 -12.36
N SER A 60 4.46 -50.95 -13.17
CA SER A 60 4.40 -51.07 -14.62
C SER A 60 5.18 -49.94 -15.28
N GLU A 61 5.99 -50.33 -16.26
CA GLU A 61 6.88 -49.54 -17.12
C GLU A 61 6.16 -48.44 -17.94
N PRO A 62 6.92 -47.47 -18.48
CA PRO A 62 6.44 -46.12 -18.74
C PRO A 62 5.71 -45.99 -20.09
N ALA A 63 4.45 -45.55 -20.04
CA ALA A 63 3.75 -45.00 -21.20
C ALA A 63 3.99 -43.49 -21.26
N ALA A 64 4.93 -43.09 -22.12
CA ALA A 64 5.12 -41.71 -22.52
C ALA A 64 3.96 -41.25 -23.42
N SER A 65 2.93 -40.59 -22.88
CA SER A 65 1.97 -39.73 -23.64
C SER A 65 0.81 -39.12 -22.81
N ALA A 66 0.94 -38.87 -21.50
CA ALA A 66 -0.19 -38.37 -20.68
C ALA A 66 0.06 -37.05 -19.93
N GLU A 67 1.18 -36.35 -20.16
CA GLU A 67 1.57 -35.18 -19.37
C GLU A 67 1.04 -33.84 -19.92
N GLU A 68 0.50 -33.79 -21.15
CA GLU A 68 -0.02 -32.54 -21.74
C GLU A 68 -1.51 -32.27 -21.42
N ALA A 69 -2.27 -33.23 -20.90
CA ALA A 69 -3.70 -33.04 -20.60
C ALA A 69 -3.97 -32.47 -19.20
N GLY A 70 -3.04 -32.60 -18.25
CA GLY A 70 -3.22 -32.13 -16.87
C GLY A 70 -2.89 -30.66 -16.62
N LEU A 71 -2.22 -29.98 -17.57
CA LEU A 71 -1.86 -28.57 -17.43
C LEU A 71 -3.01 -27.62 -17.82
N SER A 72 -3.99 -28.11 -18.59
CA SER A 72 -5.13 -27.30 -19.05
C SER A 72 -6.18 -27.09 -17.96
N GLU A 73 -6.53 -28.13 -17.19
CA GLU A 73 -7.55 -28.04 -16.11
C GLU A 73 -7.08 -27.25 -14.88
N ALA A 74 -5.78 -27.24 -14.59
CA ALA A 74 -5.22 -26.48 -13.47
C ALA A 74 -5.23 -24.96 -13.73
N THR A 75 -5.33 -24.53 -14.99
CA THR A 75 -5.38 -23.11 -15.33
C THR A 75 -6.81 -22.58 -15.25
N ASP A 76 -7.81 -23.34 -15.70
CA ASP A 76 -9.22 -22.91 -15.65
C ASP A 76 -9.75 -22.82 -14.21
N THR A 77 -9.32 -23.71 -13.32
CA THR A 77 -9.71 -23.67 -11.89
C THR A 77 -9.14 -22.47 -11.12
N LEU A 78 -7.99 -21.94 -11.55
CA LEU A 78 -7.39 -20.73 -10.96
C LEU A 78 -8.13 -19.44 -11.36
N PHE A 79 -8.92 -19.45 -12.44
CA PHE A 79 -9.68 -18.28 -12.87
C PHE A 79 -11.11 -18.26 -12.32
N GLU A 80 -11.74 -19.42 -12.10
CA GLU A 80 -13.11 -19.50 -11.56
C GLU A 80 -13.21 -19.20 -10.05
N GLU A 81 -12.14 -19.35 -9.26
CA GLU A 81 -12.18 -19.09 -7.81
C GLU A 81 -12.15 -17.59 -7.44
N PHE A 82 -12.03 -16.69 -8.43
CA PHE A 82 -12.03 -15.23 -8.22
C PHE A 82 -13.36 -14.54 -8.58
N GLU A 83 -14.45 -15.28 -8.81
CA GLU A 83 -15.80 -14.69 -8.86
C GLU A 83 -16.24 -14.28 -7.44
N GLU A 84 -15.57 -13.26 -6.89
CA GLU A 84 -15.98 -12.56 -5.66
C GLU A 84 -17.38 -11.97 -5.89
N GLU A 85 -18.32 -12.36 -5.04
CA GLU A 85 -19.69 -11.85 -4.98
C GLU A 85 -19.66 -10.32 -4.82
N GLU A 86 -19.96 -9.58 -5.89
CA GLU A 86 -19.99 -8.11 -5.90
C GLU A 86 -20.98 -7.62 -4.84
N ARG A 87 -20.48 -7.06 -3.73
CA ARG A 87 -21.33 -6.37 -2.76
C ARG A 87 -21.81 -5.05 -3.39
N PRO A 88 -23.12 -4.79 -3.48
CA PRO A 88 -23.60 -3.48 -3.89
C PRO A 88 -23.29 -2.46 -2.78
N LEU A 89 -22.28 -1.61 -2.99
CA LEU A 89 -22.00 -0.47 -2.10
C LEU A 89 -23.09 0.60 -2.26
N THR A 90 -23.32 1.36 -1.19
CA THR A 90 -24.27 2.49 -1.22
C THR A 90 -23.81 3.58 -2.18
N LEU A 91 -22.49 3.69 -2.39
CA LEU A 91 -21.87 4.66 -3.26
C LEU A 91 -20.90 3.94 -4.21
N ASP A 92 -21.23 3.89 -5.51
CA ASP A 92 -20.40 3.19 -6.50
C ASP A 92 -18.98 3.80 -6.57
N PRO A 93 -17.93 3.07 -6.15
CA PRO A 93 -16.55 3.58 -6.16
C PRO A 93 -16.07 3.93 -7.57
N LEU A 94 -16.62 3.30 -8.62
CA LEU A 94 -16.32 3.64 -10.01
C LEU A 94 -16.82 5.04 -10.37
N PHE A 95 -17.99 5.43 -9.87
CA PHE A 95 -18.52 6.76 -10.07
C PHE A 95 -17.65 7.81 -9.38
N ILE A 96 -17.25 7.57 -8.11
CA ILE A 96 -16.31 8.45 -7.39
C ILE A 96 -15.00 8.59 -8.17
N TYR A 97 -14.44 7.46 -8.61
CA TYR A 97 -13.20 7.44 -9.37
C TYR A 97 -13.30 8.25 -10.67
N SER A 98 -14.42 8.14 -11.39
CA SER A 98 -14.66 8.90 -12.63
C SER A 98 -14.70 10.41 -12.38
N ILE A 99 -15.36 10.86 -11.30
CA ILE A 99 -15.39 12.26 -10.90
C ILE A 99 -13.98 12.73 -10.51
N ALA A 100 -13.28 11.95 -9.68
CA ALA A 100 -11.93 12.28 -9.23
C ALA A 100 -10.98 12.43 -10.43
N LEU A 101 -11.09 11.57 -11.44
CA LEU A 101 -10.34 11.68 -12.69
C LEU A 101 -10.65 12.99 -13.44
N VAL A 102 -11.94 13.29 -13.65
CA VAL A 102 -12.35 14.50 -14.37
C VAL A 102 -11.85 15.76 -13.66
N VAL A 103 -12.03 15.83 -12.34
CA VAL A 103 -11.56 16.96 -11.52
C VAL A 103 -10.04 17.08 -11.61
N THR A 104 -9.31 15.98 -11.52
CA THR A 104 -7.84 15.97 -11.55
C THR A 104 -7.30 16.42 -12.91
N VAL A 105 -7.86 15.90 -14.00
CA VAL A 105 -7.40 16.17 -15.37
C VAL A 105 -7.82 17.55 -15.85
N LEU A 106 -9.06 17.98 -15.59
CA LEU A 106 -9.59 19.25 -16.12
C LEU A 106 -9.51 20.41 -15.14
N GLY A 107 -9.64 20.15 -13.84
CA GLY A 107 -9.92 21.19 -12.84
C GLY A 107 -8.70 21.84 -12.20
N LEU A 108 -7.53 21.21 -12.26
CA LEU A 108 -6.38 21.61 -11.42
C LEU A 108 -5.17 22.15 -12.20
N GLY A 109 -5.31 22.40 -13.50
CA GLY A 109 -4.20 22.81 -14.37
C GLY A 109 -3.55 24.16 -14.03
N GLY A 110 -4.29 25.07 -13.41
CA GLY A 110 -3.81 26.42 -13.07
C GLY A 110 -3.12 26.57 -11.71
N MET A 111 -3.03 25.50 -10.92
CA MET A 111 -2.47 25.56 -9.56
C MET A 111 -1.01 25.10 -9.52
N PRO A 112 -0.23 25.55 -8.51
CA PRO A 112 1.08 24.98 -8.23
C PRO A 112 0.99 23.46 -8.03
N LEU A 113 2.01 22.74 -8.49
CA LEU A 113 2.04 21.27 -8.46
C LEU A 113 1.82 20.72 -7.04
N GLU A 114 2.49 21.30 -6.04
CA GLU A 114 2.36 20.90 -4.63
C GLU A 114 0.92 21.00 -4.13
N THR A 115 0.24 22.12 -4.41
CA THR A 115 -1.17 22.33 -4.04
C THR A 115 -2.07 21.32 -4.73
N ARG A 116 -1.87 21.10 -6.03
CA ARG A 116 -2.65 20.14 -6.83
C ARG A 116 -2.56 18.74 -6.24
N LEU A 117 -1.33 18.23 -6.06
CA LEU A 117 -1.11 16.88 -5.56
C LEU A 117 -1.65 16.70 -4.14
N THR A 118 -1.43 17.69 -3.26
CA THR A 118 -1.95 17.66 -1.89
C THR A 118 -3.48 17.61 -1.88
N LEU A 119 -4.16 18.45 -2.68
CA LEU A 119 -5.62 18.44 -2.76
C LEU A 119 -6.17 17.12 -3.29
N VAL A 120 -5.56 16.60 -4.36
CA VAL A 120 -6.00 15.34 -4.99
C VAL A 120 -5.89 14.18 -4.01
N TRP A 121 -4.73 13.99 -3.38
CA TRP A 121 -4.55 12.87 -2.45
C TRP A 121 -5.31 13.08 -1.13
N THR A 122 -5.49 14.32 -0.65
CA THR A 122 -6.33 14.57 0.53
C THR A 122 -7.80 14.24 0.25
N ALA A 123 -8.32 14.66 -0.91
CA ALA A 123 -9.68 14.33 -1.32
C ALA A 123 -9.85 12.83 -1.50
N LEU A 124 -8.91 12.16 -2.16
CA LEU A 124 -8.94 10.70 -2.36
C LEU A 124 -8.86 9.94 -1.03
N SER A 125 -8.02 10.40 -0.09
CA SER A 125 -7.95 9.83 1.28
C SER A 125 -9.27 9.97 2.01
N ALA A 126 -9.89 11.14 1.96
CA ALA A 126 -11.18 11.39 2.60
C ALA A 126 -12.29 10.52 2.00
N LEU A 127 -12.31 10.37 0.67
CA LEU A 127 -13.26 9.51 -0.03
C LEU A 127 -13.05 8.04 0.30
N GLY A 128 -11.80 7.56 0.31
CA GLY A 128 -11.47 6.19 0.71
C GLY A 128 -11.87 5.90 2.15
N LEU A 129 -11.57 6.82 3.07
CA LEU A 129 -11.98 6.70 4.47
C LEU A 129 -13.50 6.69 4.63
N MET A 130 -14.20 7.61 3.95
CA MET A 130 -15.66 7.67 3.99
C MET A 130 -16.30 6.39 3.45
N ALA A 131 -15.79 5.83 2.34
CA ALA A 131 -16.30 4.57 1.80
C ALA A 131 -16.09 3.41 2.79
N ILE A 132 -14.91 3.31 3.41
CA ILE A 132 -14.64 2.29 4.45
C ILE A 132 -15.62 2.43 5.62
N LEU A 133 -15.90 3.65 6.07
CA LEU A 133 -16.81 3.90 7.19
C LEU A 133 -18.28 3.67 6.85
N VAL A 134 -18.73 4.04 5.65
CA VAL A 134 -20.12 3.93 5.22
C VAL A 134 -20.50 2.49 4.89
N ASP A 135 -19.60 1.76 4.23
CA ASP A 135 -19.84 0.37 3.82
C ASP A 135 -19.33 -0.65 4.86
N GLU A 136 -18.93 -0.18 6.05
CA GLU A 136 -18.45 -0.97 7.19
C GLU A 136 -17.41 -2.02 6.80
N ILE A 137 -16.45 -1.62 5.96
CA ILE A 137 -15.40 -2.51 5.47
C ILE A 137 -14.52 -2.91 6.66
N ASP A 138 -14.42 -4.22 6.94
CA ASP A 138 -13.58 -4.74 8.02
C ASP A 138 -12.10 -4.54 7.69
N VAL A 139 -11.47 -3.60 8.39
CA VAL A 139 -10.04 -3.33 8.26
C VAL A 139 -9.30 -4.04 9.39
N PRO A 140 -8.51 -5.09 9.10
CA PRO A 140 -7.80 -5.85 10.12
C PRO A 140 -6.83 -4.96 10.87
N ARG A 141 -6.56 -5.24 12.14
CA ARG A 141 -5.61 -4.43 12.92
C ARG A 141 -4.19 -4.56 12.36
N PRO A 142 -3.41 -3.47 12.32
CA PRO A 142 -2.04 -3.52 11.81
C PRO A 142 -1.17 -4.43 12.68
N SER A 143 -0.56 -5.45 12.08
CA SER A 143 0.48 -6.28 12.72
C SER A 143 1.86 -5.90 12.23
N VAL A 144 2.86 -6.02 13.11
CA VAL A 144 4.28 -5.86 12.76
C VAL A 144 4.69 -6.85 11.66
N ARG A 145 4.09 -8.05 11.66
CA ARG A 145 4.33 -9.08 10.63
C ARG A 145 3.97 -8.56 9.24
N ASP A 146 2.85 -7.86 9.12
CA ASP A 146 2.32 -7.39 7.84
C ASP A 146 3.18 -6.26 7.28
N LEU A 147 3.58 -5.34 8.16
CA LEU A 147 4.52 -4.27 7.82
C LEU A 147 5.87 -4.85 7.36
N ALA A 148 6.35 -5.90 8.04
CA ALA A 148 7.61 -6.58 7.69
C ALA A 148 7.51 -7.32 6.34
N ILE A 149 6.37 -7.97 6.04
CA ILE A 149 6.13 -8.61 4.74
C ILE A 149 6.12 -7.54 3.63
N GLY A 150 5.34 -6.48 3.80
CA GLY A 150 5.27 -5.37 2.84
C GLY A 150 6.64 -4.74 2.59
N GLY A 151 7.38 -4.42 3.66
CA GLY A 151 8.75 -3.92 3.58
C GLY A 151 9.71 -4.91 2.91
N GLY A 152 9.55 -6.22 3.16
CA GLY A 152 10.33 -7.27 2.52
C GLY A 152 10.16 -7.31 1.01
N TYR A 153 8.90 -7.26 0.51
CA TYR A 153 8.63 -7.20 -0.92
C TYR A 153 9.14 -5.91 -1.57
N ALA A 154 8.96 -4.76 -0.90
CA ALA A 154 9.49 -3.49 -1.39
C ALA A 154 11.03 -3.48 -1.44
N ALA A 155 11.72 -4.06 -0.46
CA ALA A 155 13.17 -4.20 -0.52
C ALA A 155 13.60 -5.16 -1.64
N LEU A 156 12.91 -6.29 -1.79
CA LEU A 156 13.20 -7.30 -2.81
C LEU A 156 13.10 -6.73 -4.23
N VAL A 157 12.09 -5.91 -4.50
CA VAL A 157 11.86 -5.32 -5.83
C VAL A 157 12.58 -3.97 -5.98
N GLY A 158 12.47 -3.10 -4.98
CA GLY A 158 12.95 -1.72 -5.03
C GLY A 158 14.46 -1.58 -4.98
N VAL A 159 15.17 -2.39 -4.18
CA VAL A 159 16.64 -2.28 -4.05
C VAL A 159 17.36 -2.59 -5.37
N PRO A 160 17.06 -3.70 -6.09
CA PRO A 160 17.68 -3.95 -7.39
C PRO A 160 17.41 -2.83 -8.40
N ILE A 161 16.17 -2.32 -8.45
CA ILE A 161 15.79 -1.21 -9.35
C ILE A 161 16.57 0.05 -8.98
N LEU A 162 16.70 0.36 -7.69
CA LEU A 162 17.49 1.50 -7.20
C LEU A 162 18.96 1.39 -7.59
N VAL A 163 19.59 0.22 -7.38
CA VAL A 163 21.01 0.01 -7.68
C VAL A 163 21.28 0.18 -9.18
N ILE A 164 20.42 -0.36 -10.03
CA ILE A 164 20.59 -0.31 -11.50
C ILE A 164 20.20 1.06 -12.07
N GLY A 165 19.14 1.66 -11.52
CA GLY A 165 18.45 2.83 -12.10
C GLY A 165 18.64 4.14 -11.35
N SER A 166 19.46 4.21 -10.31
CA SER A 166 19.60 5.39 -9.43
C SER A 166 19.77 6.71 -10.19
N ALA A 167 20.66 6.75 -11.19
CA ALA A 167 20.92 7.96 -11.97
C ALA A 167 19.69 8.44 -12.78
N GLN A 168 18.91 7.51 -13.34
CA GLN A 168 17.70 7.82 -14.09
C GLN A 168 16.56 8.19 -13.12
N LEU A 169 16.40 7.45 -12.03
CA LEU A 169 15.40 7.73 -10.99
C LEU A 169 15.60 9.11 -10.37
N GLY A 170 16.85 9.51 -10.08
CA GLY A 170 17.14 10.85 -9.56
C GLY A 170 16.75 11.96 -10.53
N ARG A 171 16.98 11.78 -11.84
CA ARG A 171 16.51 12.74 -12.86
C ARG A 171 14.99 12.82 -12.91
N ILE A 172 14.32 11.66 -12.95
CA ILE A 172 12.86 11.59 -12.97
C ILE A 172 12.27 12.25 -11.72
N ALA A 173 12.80 11.95 -10.54
CA ALA A 173 12.34 12.52 -9.29
C ALA A 173 12.54 14.06 -9.24
N ASN A 174 13.69 14.55 -9.69
CA ASN A 174 13.98 15.99 -9.76
C ASN A 174 13.09 16.73 -10.77
N GLU A 175 12.76 16.09 -11.90
CA GLU A 175 11.84 16.66 -12.89
C GLU A 175 10.40 16.68 -12.33
N LEU A 176 9.96 15.55 -11.78
CA LEU A 176 8.62 15.34 -11.26
C LEU A 176 8.30 16.27 -10.07
N PHE A 177 9.26 16.50 -9.18
CA PHE A 177 9.09 17.33 -7.99
C PHE A 177 9.80 18.69 -8.09
N SER A 178 10.02 19.16 -9.32
CA SER A 178 10.66 20.45 -9.57
C SER A 178 9.92 21.59 -8.85
N GLY A 179 10.66 22.34 -8.02
CA GLY A 179 10.12 23.46 -7.23
C GLY A 179 9.51 23.08 -5.88
N MET A 180 9.52 21.81 -5.49
CA MET A 180 9.09 21.37 -4.15
C MET A 180 10.28 21.26 -3.19
N SER A 181 10.02 21.50 -1.90
CA SER A 181 11.02 21.25 -0.86
C SER A 181 11.19 19.75 -0.61
N ALA A 182 12.40 19.30 -0.23
CA ALA A 182 12.64 17.89 0.09
C ALA A 182 11.72 17.36 1.21
N THR A 183 11.39 18.20 2.18
CA THR A 183 10.42 17.89 3.25
C THR A 183 9.00 17.70 2.70
N SER A 184 8.56 18.58 1.80
CA SER A 184 7.25 18.46 1.15
C SER A 184 7.17 17.15 0.36
N VAL A 185 8.21 16.83 -0.43
CA VAL A 185 8.29 15.59 -1.21
C VAL A 185 8.24 14.36 -0.30
N PHE A 186 8.98 14.37 0.81
CA PHE A 186 8.93 13.30 1.81
C PHE A 186 7.52 13.10 2.37
N LEU A 187 6.89 14.17 2.87
CA LEU A 187 5.55 14.09 3.47
C LEU A 187 4.51 13.58 2.48
N LEU A 188 4.63 14.03 1.24
CA LEU A 188 3.75 13.65 0.15
C LEU A 188 3.89 12.17 -0.22
N LEU A 189 5.13 11.69 -0.42
CA LEU A 189 5.43 10.34 -0.88
C LEU A 189 5.26 9.26 0.19
N ILE A 190 5.45 9.61 1.46
CA ILE A 190 5.46 8.66 2.57
C ILE A 190 4.11 8.62 3.29
N PHE A 191 3.38 9.73 3.34
CA PHE A 191 2.10 9.80 4.06
C PHE A 191 0.93 10.01 3.12
N ALA A 192 0.87 11.14 2.42
CA ALA A 192 -0.33 11.53 1.69
C ALA A 192 -0.68 10.57 0.55
N MET A 193 0.28 10.27 -0.33
CA MET A 193 0.06 9.40 -1.48
C MET A 193 -0.25 7.95 -1.06
N PRO A 194 0.56 7.27 -0.23
CA PRO A 194 0.27 5.90 0.16
C PRO A 194 -1.04 5.76 0.95
N ALA A 195 -1.35 6.70 1.84
CA ALA A 195 -2.62 6.68 2.57
C ALA A 195 -3.80 6.81 1.62
N ALA A 196 -3.77 7.80 0.71
CA ALA A 196 -4.84 8.05 -0.25
C ALA A 196 -5.11 6.84 -1.14
N GLU A 197 -4.06 6.33 -1.77
CA GLU A 197 -4.16 5.28 -2.77
C GLU A 197 -4.48 3.92 -2.13
N THR A 198 -3.90 3.64 -0.95
CA THR A 198 -4.22 2.40 -0.23
C THR A 198 -5.66 2.42 0.27
N LEU A 199 -6.11 3.49 0.94
CA LEU A 199 -7.48 3.56 1.47
C LEU A 199 -8.52 3.49 0.36
N PHE A 200 -8.34 4.28 -0.71
CA PHE A 200 -9.33 4.31 -1.78
C PHE A 200 -9.27 3.06 -2.66
N PHE A 201 -8.11 2.76 -3.24
CA PHE A 201 -8.06 1.69 -4.24
C PHE A 201 -8.02 0.30 -3.59
N ARG A 202 -7.21 0.08 -2.53
CA ARG A 202 -7.05 -1.25 -1.93
C ARG A 202 -8.09 -1.51 -0.84
N GLY A 203 -8.54 -0.47 -0.14
CA GLY A 203 -9.60 -0.56 0.85
C GLY A 203 -10.98 -0.61 0.19
N ALA A 204 -11.43 0.52 -0.36
CA ALA A 204 -12.80 0.64 -0.87
C ALA A 204 -13.01 0.01 -2.25
N PHE A 205 -12.19 0.39 -3.23
CA PHE A 205 -12.42 0.03 -4.63
C PHE A 205 -12.20 -1.47 -4.88
N GLN A 206 -11.13 -2.04 -4.32
CA GLN A 206 -10.81 -3.47 -4.46
C GLN A 206 -11.86 -4.36 -3.81
N ALA A 207 -12.38 -3.99 -2.64
CA ALA A 207 -13.47 -4.74 -1.98
C ALA A 207 -14.76 -4.75 -2.82
N SER A 208 -14.95 -3.79 -3.72
CA SER A 208 -16.15 -3.65 -4.56
C SER A 208 -16.02 -4.22 -5.97
N ARG A 209 -14.82 -4.18 -6.57
CA ARG A 209 -14.57 -4.46 -7.99
C ARG A 209 -13.51 -5.53 -8.22
N GLY A 210 -13.01 -6.14 -7.16
CA GLY A 210 -11.95 -7.13 -7.20
C GLY A 210 -10.56 -6.55 -7.49
N LEU A 211 -9.59 -7.45 -7.49
CA LEU A 211 -8.16 -7.14 -7.61
C LEU A 211 -7.81 -6.48 -8.95
N TRP A 212 -8.23 -7.08 -10.06
CA TRP A 212 -7.79 -6.67 -11.41
C TRP A 212 -8.22 -5.24 -11.75
N LEU A 213 -9.50 -4.91 -11.49
CA LEU A 213 -10.00 -3.58 -11.81
C LEU A 213 -9.39 -2.51 -10.90
N SER A 214 -9.18 -2.82 -9.61
CA SER A 214 -8.49 -1.91 -8.69
C SER A 214 -7.04 -1.65 -9.10
N ALA A 215 -6.30 -2.70 -9.45
CA ALA A 215 -4.92 -2.59 -9.91
C ALA A 215 -4.83 -1.73 -11.19
N LEU A 216 -5.71 -1.97 -12.16
CA LEU A 216 -5.75 -1.20 -13.40
C LEU A 216 -6.14 0.26 -13.16
N ALA A 217 -7.20 0.52 -12.38
CA ALA A 217 -7.67 1.86 -12.08
C ALA A 217 -6.59 2.68 -11.38
N SER A 218 -5.96 2.11 -10.36
CA SER A 218 -4.88 2.79 -9.63
C SER A 218 -3.59 2.98 -10.44
N GLY A 219 -3.26 2.06 -11.33
CA GLY A 219 -2.15 2.24 -12.25
C GLY A 219 -2.43 3.33 -13.28
N VAL A 220 -3.63 3.40 -13.84
CA VAL A 220 -4.07 4.51 -14.72
C VAL A 220 -4.01 5.83 -13.97
N TRP A 221 -4.51 5.88 -12.74
CA TRP A 221 -4.43 7.05 -11.86
C TRP A 221 -2.99 7.52 -11.64
N SER A 222 -2.10 6.59 -11.29
CA SER A 222 -0.67 6.86 -11.08
C SER A 222 -0.01 7.40 -12.34
N CYS A 223 -0.28 6.77 -13.49
CA CYS A 223 0.22 7.22 -14.79
C CYS A 223 -0.26 8.63 -15.11
N LEU A 224 -1.55 8.94 -14.92
CA LEU A 224 -2.09 10.26 -15.21
C LEU A 224 -1.46 11.35 -14.32
N LEU A 225 -1.29 11.09 -13.03
CA LEU A 225 -0.70 12.06 -12.11
C LEU A 225 0.79 12.27 -12.36
N LEU A 226 1.55 11.20 -12.56
CA LEU A 226 3.00 11.26 -12.65
C LEU A 226 3.49 11.60 -14.07
N LEU A 227 2.86 11.05 -15.11
CA LEU A 227 3.24 11.36 -16.49
C LEU A 227 2.82 12.78 -16.90
N ALA A 228 1.81 13.39 -16.26
CA ALA A 228 1.48 14.80 -16.48
C ALA A 228 2.61 15.76 -16.08
N GLY A 229 3.53 15.33 -15.21
CA GLY A 229 4.73 16.10 -14.85
C GLY A 229 5.92 15.87 -15.79
N LEU A 230 5.87 14.85 -16.66
CA LEU A 230 6.96 14.48 -17.55
C LEU A 230 6.73 15.01 -18.96
N ASN A 231 7.80 15.35 -19.67
CA ASN A 231 7.72 15.73 -21.08
C ASN A 231 7.55 14.51 -21.99
N VAL A 232 6.36 13.89 -21.95
CA VAL A 232 6.02 12.63 -22.65
C VAL A 232 6.22 12.73 -24.17
N THR A 233 6.01 13.92 -24.76
CA THR A 233 6.17 14.13 -26.21
C THR A 233 7.63 14.10 -26.65
N ALA A 234 8.55 14.55 -25.80
CA ALA A 234 9.98 14.50 -26.06
C ALA A 234 10.57 13.09 -25.87
N TYR A 235 10.06 12.32 -24.89
CA TYR A 235 10.61 11.02 -24.51
C TYR A 235 9.55 9.92 -24.36
N PRO A 236 8.84 9.55 -25.45
CA PRO A 236 7.70 8.63 -25.37
C PRO A 236 8.06 7.23 -24.88
N LEU A 237 9.26 6.72 -25.25
CA LEU A 237 9.72 5.41 -24.79
C LEU A 237 10.00 5.39 -23.29
N VAL A 238 10.56 6.46 -22.74
CA VAL A 238 10.83 6.58 -21.29
C VAL A 238 9.50 6.64 -20.54
N ALA A 239 8.55 7.45 -21.02
CA ALA A 239 7.22 7.52 -20.45
C ALA A 239 6.49 6.16 -20.49
N LEU A 240 6.62 5.40 -21.57
CA LEU A 240 6.05 4.06 -21.68
C LEU A 240 6.64 3.10 -20.63
N VAL A 241 7.97 3.08 -20.48
CA VAL A 241 8.65 2.22 -19.49
C VAL A 241 8.25 2.61 -18.06
N ILE A 242 8.22 3.90 -17.74
CA ILE A 242 7.76 4.40 -16.43
C ILE A 242 6.31 4.02 -16.20
N GLY A 243 5.43 4.22 -17.18
CA GLY A 243 4.02 3.87 -17.09
C GLY A 243 3.81 2.37 -16.87
N ALA A 244 4.55 1.52 -17.58
CA ALA A 244 4.53 0.07 -17.38
C ALA A 244 5.02 -0.32 -15.98
N ALA A 245 6.08 0.30 -15.49
CA ALA A 245 6.57 0.09 -14.13
C ALA A 245 5.54 0.50 -13.08
N LEU A 246 4.91 1.67 -13.22
CA LEU A 246 3.84 2.13 -12.33
C LEU A 246 2.64 1.18 -12.33
N MET A 247 2.26 0.65 -13.50
CA MET A 247 1.19 -0.33 -13.61
C MET A 247 1.55 -1.64 -12.87
N ALA A 248 2.78 -2.15 -13.08
CA ALA A 248 3.27 -3.35 -12.42
C ALA A 248 3.35 -3.19 -10.88
N LEU A 249 3.79 -2.03 -10.40
CA LEU A 249 3.81 -1.71 -8.97
C LEU A 249 2.41 -1.63 -8.39
N ASN A 250 1.46 -1.02 -9.10
CA ASN A 250 0.08 -0.98 -8.65
C ASN A 250 -0.54 -2.37 -8.56
N PHE A 251 -0.24 -3.24 -9.52
CA PHE A 251 -0.58 -4.66 -9.44
C PHE A 251 0.02 -5.35 -8.23
N LEU A 252 1.31 -5.14 -7.95
CA LEU A 252 1.98 -5.68 -6.77
C LEU A 252 1.28 -5.22 -5.48
N TYR A 253 0.92 -3.95 -5.36
CA TYR A 253 0.23 -3.44 -4.17
C TYR A 253 -1.16 -4.03 -4.01
N ALA A 254 -1.94 -4.16 -5.10
CA ALA A 254 -3.27 -4.77 -5.06
C ALA A 254 -3.19 -6.26 -4.69
N TYR A 255 -2.19 -6.97 -5.21
CA TYR A 255 -1.91 -8.37 -4.86
C TYR A 255 -1.55 -8.53 -3.38
N LEU A 256 -0.66 -7.68 -2.84
CA LEU A 256 -0.30 -7.75 -1.42
C LEU A 256 -1.50 -7.44 -0.51
N ALA A 257 -2.39 -6.54 -0.93
CA ALA A 257 -3.61 -6.24 -0.21
C ALA A 257 -4.57 -7.44 -0.18
N ALA A 258 -4.68 -8.19 -1.29
CA ALA A 258 -5.54 -9.36 -1.38
C ALA A 258 -4.99 -10.57 -0.60
N VAL A 259 -3.68 -10.84 -0.71
CA VAL A 259 -3.09 -12.07 -0.16
C VAL A 259 -2.71 -11.95 1.32
N TYR A 260 -2.24 -10.78 1.73
CA TYR A 260 -1.77 -10.56 3.10
C TYR A 260 -2.74 -9.67 3.85
N ASN A 261 -2.73 -8.36 3.55
CA ASN A 261 -3.71 -7.37 3.99
C ASN A 261 -3.35 -5.96 3.49
N LEU A 262 -4.25 -5.01 3.80
CA LEU A 262 -4.11 -3.60 3.49
C LEU A 262 -2.81 -2.97 4.01
N PHE A 263 -2.37 -3.33 5.22
CA PHE A 263 -1.17 -2.75 5.84
C PHE A 263 0.13 -3.24 5.20
N SER A 264 0.15 -4.46 4.68
CA SER A 264 1.28 -4.99 3.90
C SER A 264 1.46 -4.21 2.60
N ALA A 265 0.36 -3.94 1.89
CA ALA A 265 0.38 -3.10 0.69
C ALA A 265 0.82 -1.67 1.00
N TRP A 266 0.29 -1.07 2.07
CA TRP A 266 0.65 0.27 2.52
C TRP A 266 2.16 0.40 2.83
N ALA A 267 2.71 -0.53 3.62
CA ALA A 267 4.13 -0.55 3.95
C ALA A 267 5.02 -0.75 2.72
N CYS A 268 4.60 -1.64 1.80
CA CYS A 268 5.28 -1.85 0.54
C CYS A 268 5.32 -0.56 -0.29
N GLN A 269 4.18 0.12 -0.43
CA GLN A 269 4.07 1.36 -1.20
C GLN A 269 4.92 2.48 -0.60
N ILE A 270 4.91 2.65 0.73
CA ILE A 270 5.77 3.63 1.43
C ILE A 270 7.23 3.39 1.09
N LEU A 271 7.70 2.15 1.26
CA LEU A 271 9.11 1.84 1.08
C LEU A 271 9.51 1.91 -0.40
N MET A 272 8.65 1.52 -1.33
CA MET A 272 8.89 1.69 -2.76
C MET A 272 8.98 3.16 -3.15
N ASN A 273 8.08 4.02 -2.66
CA ASN A 273 8.16 5.47 -2.88
C ASN A 273 9.45 6.06 -2.30
N ALA A 274 9.84 5.61 -1.10
CA ALA A 274 11.08 6.03 -0.46
C ALA A 274 12.31 5.62 -1.30
N LEU A 275 12.37 4.36 -1.75
CA LEU A 275 13.51 3.81 -2.48
C LEU A 275 13.60 4.34 -3.90
N LEU A 276 12.47 4.49 -4.61
CA LEU A 276 12.47 4.78 -6.04
C LEU A 276 12.39 6.28 -6.37
N LEU A 277 11.82 7.09 -5.48
CA LEU A 277 11.58 8.52 -5.76
C LEU A 277 12.31 9.42 -4.77
N TRP A 278 12.12 9.21 -3.47
CA TRP A 278 12.68 10.10 -2.46
C TRP A 278 14.20 9.95 -2.31
N LEU A 279 14.72 8.74 -2.10
CA LEU A 279 16.14 8.49 -1.89
C LEU A 279 17.00 8.92 -3.10
N PRO A 280 16.63 8.61 -4.37
CA PRO A 280 17.39 9.09 -5.53
C PRO A 280 17.38 10.60 -5.71
N SER A 281 16.37 11.32 -5.19
CA SER A 281 16.37 12.80 -5.22
C SER A 281 17.38 13.43 -4.26
N LEU A 282 17.90 12.65 -3.30
CA LEU A 282 18.89 13.11 -2.33
C LEU A 282 20.34 12.81 -2.74
N LEU A 283 20.52 11.91 -3.70
CA LEU A 283 21.82 11.45 -4.22
C LEU A 283 22.29 12.34 -5.38
#